data_AF-M1EN29-F1
#
_entry.id   AF-M1EN29-F1
#
_cell.length_a   1.000
_cell.length_b   1.000
_cell.length_c   1.000
_cell.angle_alpha   90.00
_cell.angle_beta   90.00
_cell.angle_gamma   90.00
#
_symmetry.space_group_name_H-M   'P 1'
#
loop_
_entity.id
_entity.type
_entity.pdbx_description
1 polymer ?
#
loop_
_entity_poly.entity_id
_entity_poly.type
_entity_poly.pdbx_seq_one_letter_code
_entity_poly.pdbx_strand_id
1 'polypeptide(L)'
;YQQKGYQQKGDTCEPCGRGFYKSSSQDLQCSRCPTHSFSDKEGSSRCECEDGYYRAPSDPPYVACTRPPSAPQNLIFNINQTTVSLEWSPPADNGGR
;
A
#
# COMPACT_ATOMS: atom_id res chain seq x y z
N TYR A 1 23.19 -11.61 -12.95
CA TYR A 1 21.83 -12.16 -12.78
C TYR A 1 21.13 -11.40 -11.66
N GLN A 2 20.45 -10.29 -11.97
CA GLN A 2 19.60 -9.61 -10.99
C GLN A 2 18.19 -10.21 -11.06
N GLN A 3 17.68 -10.68 -9.93
CA GLN A 3 16.38 -11.34 -9.83
C GLN A 3 15.52 -10.61 -8.79
N LYS A 4 14.19 -10.65 -8.96
CA LYS A 4 13.25 -10.15 -7.95
C LYS A 4 13.45 -10.91 -6.64
N GLY A 5 13.33 -10.24 -5.51
CA GLY A 5 13.55 -10.82 -4.19
C GLY A 5 15.01 -11.10 -3.83
N TYR A 6 16.01 -10.74 -4.66
CA TYR A 6 17.42 -10.97 -4.34
C TYR A 6 18.28 -9.72 -4.59
N GLN A 7 19.19 -9.43 -3.68
CA GLN A 7 20.13 -8.32 -3.79
C GLN A 7 21.57 -8.81 -3.98
N GLN A 8 22.36 -8.02 -4.69
CA GLN A 8 23.77 -8.30 -4.87
C GLN A 8 24.56 -7.72 -3.69
N LYS A 9 25.35 -8.57 -3.04
CA LYS A 9 26.24 -8.20 -1.96
C LYS A 9 27.63 -8.77 -2.24
N GLY A 10 28.50 -7.90 -2.75
CA GLY A 10 29.77 -8.32 -3.36
C GLY A 10 29.52 -9.22 -4.58
N ASP A 11 30.16 -10.38 -4.60
CA ASP A 11 30.01 -11.38 -5.68
C ASP A 11 28.87 -12.37 -5.43
N THR A 12 28.11 -12.20 -4.34
CA THR A 12 27.01 -13.11 -3.96
C THR A 12 25.63 -12.49 -4.18
N CYS A 13 24.65 -13.34 -4.45
CA CYS A 13 23.24 -12.98 -4.59
C CYS A 13 22.50 -13.48 -3.35
N GLU A 14 22.19 -12.59 -2.42
CA GLU A 14 21.49 -12.92 -1.18
C GLU A 14 19.98 -12.65 -1.33
N PRO A 15 19.09 -13.53 -0.83
CA PRO A 15 17.66 -13.24 -0.79
C PRO A 15 17.39 -12.03 0.11
N CYS A 16 16.35 -11.25 -0.20
CA CYS A 16 15.87 -10.21 0.70
C CYS A 16 15.49 -10.84 2.05
N GLY A 17 16.01 -10.30 3.14
CA GLY A 17 15.63 -10.75 4.48
C GLY A 17 14.15 -10.48 4.79
N ARG A 18 13.65 -11.08 5.88
CA ARG A 18 12.29 -10.80 6.38
C ARG A 18 12.09 -9.31 6.65
N GLY A 19 10.92 -8.78 6.30
CA GLY A 19 10.59 -7.36 6.35
C GLY A 19 11.15 -6.53 5.18
N PHE A 20 11.84 -7.18 4.23
CA PHE A 20 12.32 -6.56 3.00
C PHE A 20 11.73 -7.24 1.77
N TYR A 21 11.75 -6.53 0.65
CA TYR A 21 11.32 -7.03 -0.65
C TYR A 21 12.15 -6.43 -1.78
N LYS A 22 12.06 -7.03 -2.96
CA LYS A 22 12.58 -6.44 -4.20
C LYS A 22 11.68 -6.77 -5.38
N SER A 23 11.02 -5.76 -5.92
CA SER A 23 9.96 -5.91 -6.93
C SER A 23 10.47 -6.20 -8.34
N SER A 24 11.57 -5.58 -8.74
CA SER A 24 12.11 -5.65 -10.08
C SER A 24 13.55 -6.16 -10.06
N SER A 25 13.97 -6.80 -11.14
CA SER A 25 15.39 -7.07 -11.38
C SER A 25 16.20 -5.78 -11.55
N GLN A 26 15.55 -4.67 -11.96
CA GLN A 26 16.18 -3.36 -12.11
C GLN A 26 16.47 -2.68 -10.77
N ASP A 27 15.81 -3.10 -9.69
CA ASP A 27 16.06 -2.57 -8.36
C ASP A 27 17.46 -3.03 -7.89
N LEU A 28 18.28 -2.11 -7.37
CA LEU A 28 19.68 -2.44 -7.02
C LEU A 28 19.77 -3.31 -5.76
N GLN A 29 18.95 -3.02 -4.76
CA GLN A 29 19.00 -3.62 -3.42
C GLN A 29 17.58 -3.92 -2.92
N CYS A 30 17.47 -4.70 -1.84
CA CYS A 30 16.19 -4.93 -1.20
C CYS A 30 15.72 -3.69 -0.43
N SER A 31 14.44 -3.38 -0.54
CA SER A 31 13.79 -2.27 0.15
C SER A 31 12.98 -2.79 1.33
N ARG A 32 12.89 -2.00 2.40
CA ARG A 32 12.03 -2.34 3.54
C ARG A 32 10.56 -2.31 3.10
N CYS A 33 9.73 -3.18 3.67
CA CYS A 33 8.29 -3.10 3.47
C CYS A 33 7.76 -1.73 3.92
N PRO A 34 6.95 -1.05 3.09
CA PRO A 34 6.35 0.22 3.46
C PRO A 34 5.26 0.01 4.52
N THR A 35 4.76 1.10 5.10
CA THR A 35 3.78 1.07 6.20
C THR A 35 2.56 0.21 5.89
N HIS A 36 2.04 -0.46 6.92
CA HIS A 36 0.91 -1.39 6.83
C HIS A 36 1.13 -2.58 5.89
N SER A 37 2.40 -2.98 5.74
CA SER A 37 2.77 -4.15 4.96
C SER A 37 3.99 -4.86 5.52
N PHE A 38 4.10 -6.16 5.25
CA PHE A 38 5.13 -7.02 5.82
C PHE A 38 5.59 -8.09 4.83
N SER A 39 6.70 -8.76 5.14
CA SER A 39 7.18 -9.93 4.41
C SER A 39 7.81 -10.94 5.38
N ASP A 40 7.11 -12.04 5.64
CA ASP A 40 7.57 -13.07 6.60
C ASP A 40 8.56 -14.07 5.99
N LYS A 41 8.68 -14.06 4.67
CA LYS A 41 9.54 -14.96 3.89
C LYS A 41 10.75 -14.21 3.39
N GLU A 42 11.90 -14.88 3.41
CA GLU A 42 13.07 -14.42 2.69
C GLU A 42 12.83 -14.52 1.18
N GLY A 43 13.51 -13.68 0.40
CA GLY A 43 13.40 -13.71 -1.05
C GLY A 43 12.11 -13.07 -1.58
N SER A 44 11.39 -12.30 -0.76
CA SER A 44 10.08 -11.77 -1.16
C SER A 44 10.19 -10.73 -2.27
N SER A 45 9.40 -10.89 -3.34
CA SER A 45 9.34 -9.89 -4.41
C SER A 45 8.35 -8.76 -4.14
N ARG A 46 7.51 -8.90 -3.11
CA ARG A 46 6.51 -7.90 -2.71
C ARG A 46 6.20 -8.09 -1.22
N CYS A 47 5.75 -7.01 -0.58
CA CYS A 47 5.20 -7.07 0.76
C CYS A 47 3.69 -7.31 0.73
N GLU A 48 3.22 -8.21 1.58
CA GLU A 48 1.81 -8.47 1.84
C GLU A 48 1.23 -7.37 2.71
N CYS A 49 -0.05 -7.02 2.55
CA CYS A 49 -0.68 -6.00 3.39
C CYS A 49 -1.08 -6.61 4.72
N GLU A 50 -0.98 -5.82 5.79
CA GLU A 50 -1.57 -6.15 7.09
C GLU A 50 -3.09 -6.33 6.96
N ASP A 51 -3.68 -7.10 7.87
CA ASP A 51 -5.12 -7.32 7.89
C ASP A 51 -5.90 -6.00 7.96
N GLY A 52 -6.87 -5.83 7.07
CA GLY A 52 -7.66 -4.60 6.93
C GLY A 52 -7.00 -3.50 6.09
N TYR A 53 -5.81 -3.75 5.53
CA TYR A 53 -5.13 -2.86 4.59
C TYR A 53 -4.98 -3.51 3.22
N TYR A 54 -4.92 -2.66 2.19
CA TYR A 54 -5.02 -3.06 0.79
C TYR A 54 -4.14 -2.18 -0.10
N ARG A 55 -3.91 -2.64 -1.33
CA ARG A 55 -3.31 -1.84 -2.41
C ARG A 55 -4.16 -1.94 -3.66
N ALA A 56 -4.36 -0.83 -4.36
CA ALA A 56 -5.01 -0.87 -5.66
C ALA A 56 -4.10 -1.57 -6.69
N PRO A 57 -4.66 -2.16 -7.76
CA PRO A 57 -3.86 -2.79 -8.81
C PRO A 57 -2.87 -1.83 -9.51
N SER A 58 -3.21 -0.54 -9.55
CA SER A 58 -2.37 0.52 -10.11
C SER A 58 -1.33 1.08 -9.15
N ASP A 59 -1.39 0.69 -7.87
CA ASP A 59 -0.49 1.22 -6.85
C ASP A 59 0.90 0.58 -6.98
N PRO A 60 1.98 1.38 -7.06
CA PRO A 60 3.35 0.86 -7.11
C PRO A 60 3.72 0.03 -5.86
N PRO A 61 4.66 -0.93 -5.97
CA PRO A 61 5.01 -1.81 -4.85
C PRO A 61 5.66 -1.08 -3.66
N TYR A 62 6.18 0.13 -3.88
CA TYR A 62 6.80 0.96 -2.84
C TYR A 62 5.80 1.80 -2.04
N VAL A 63 4.53 1.90 -2.45
CA VAL A 63 3.55 2.64 -1.66
C VAL A 63 3.02 1.79 -0.50
N ALA A 64 2.69 2.47 0.60
CA ALA A 64 2.06 1.85 1.77
C ALA A 64 0.74 1.20 1.41
N CYS A 65 0.34 0.18 2.17
CA CYS A 65 -1.06 -0.26 2.09
C CYS A 65 -1.95 0.77 2.77
N THR A 66 -3.13 0.96 2.22
CA THR A 66 -4.15 1.90 2.71
C THR A 66 -5.40 1.14 3.10
N ARG A 67 -6.30 1.79 3.81
CA ARG A 67 -7.60 1.23 4.20
C ARG A 67 -8.73 2.10 3.65
N PRO A 68 -9.97 1.59 3.58
CA PRO A 68 -11.12 2.44 3.25
C PRO A 68 -11.20 3.64 4.21
N PRO A 69 -11.55 4.83 3.70
CA PRO A 69 -11.77 5.99 4.56
C PRO A 69 -12.98 5.78 5.47
N SER A 70 -13.09 6.59 6.53
CA SER A 70 -14.28 6.62 7.37
C SER A 70 -15.49 7.19 6.62
N ALA A 71 -16.67 7.13 7.24
CA ALA A 71 -17.85 7.80 6.72
C ALA A 71 -17.60 9.33 6.57
N PRO A 72 -18.22 9.98 5.57
CA PRO A 72 -18.21 11.43 5.46
C PRO A 72 -18.87 12.07 6.68
N GLN A 73 -18.44 13.27 7.03
CA GLN A 73 -18.91 13.97 8.21
C GLN A 73 -19.99 15.00 7.86
N ASN A 74 -20.80 15.40 8.84
CA ASN A 74 -21.75 16.50 8.70
C ASN A 74 -22.66 16.39 7.46
N LEU A 75 -23.30 15.24 7.26
CA LEU A 75 -24.26 15.07 6.17
C LEU A 75 -25.51 15.93 6.42
N ILE A 76 -25.76 16.89 5.54
CA ILE A 76 -26.91 17.77 5.54
C ILE A 76 -27.66 17.55 4.23
N PHE A 77 -28.99 17.54 4.31
CA PHE A 77 -29.85 17.46 3.13
C PHE A 77 -30.79 18.66 3.04
N ASN A 78 -31.10 19.07 1.83
CA ASN A 78 -32.10 20.08 1.52
C ASN A 78 -33.07 19.53 0.48
N ILE A 79 -34.36 19.69 0.70
CA ILE A 79 -35.40 19.25 -0.24
C ILE A 79 -36.05 20.48 -0.84
N ASN A 80 -36.03 20.56 -2.17
CA ASN A 80 -36.74 21.58 -2.91
C ASN A 80 -37.65 20.92 -3.95
N GLN A 81 -38.95 20.87 -3.63
CA GLN A 81 -39.99 20.18 -4.40
C GLN A 81 -39.68 18.69 -4.62
N THR A 82 -39.15 18.35 -5.79
CA THR A 82 -38.78 16.99 -6.20
C THR A 82 -37.26 16.76 -6.18
N THR A 83 -36.49 17.78 -5.83
CA THR A 83 -35.02 17.72 -5.80
C THR A 83 -34.52 17.56 -4.37
N VAL A 84 -33.53 16.68 -4.19
CA VAL A 84 -32.79 16.52 -2.93
C VAL A 84 -31.34 16.91 -3.17
N SER A 85 -30.89 17.97 -2.49
CA SER A 85 -29.48 18.37 -2.45
C SER A 85 -28.83 17.80 -1.19
N LEU A 86 -27.64 17.25 -1.33
CA LEU A 86 -26.85 16.68 -0.24
C LEU A 86 -25.51 17.42 -0.15
N GLU A 87 -25.15 17.83 1.06
CA GLU A 87 -23.87 18.44 1.38
C GLU A 87 -23.23 17.66 2.53
N TRP A 88 -21.92 17.43 2.45
CA TRP A 88 -21.17 16.74 3.49
C TRP A 88 -19.74 17.22 3.54
N SER A 89 -19.10 17.01 4.68
CA SER A 89 -17.68 17.24 4.91
C SER A 89 -16.86 15.97 4.64
N PRO A 90 -15.54 16.09 4.39
CA PRO A 90 -14.66 14.94 4.22
C PRO A 90 -14.69 13.97 5.42
N PRO A 91 -14.28 12.70 5.21
CA PRO A 91 -14.05 11.75 6.29
C PRO A 91 -13.10 12.29 7.37
N ALA A 92 -13.24 11.77 8.60
CA ALA A 92 -12.28 12.07 9.67
C ALA A 92 -10.94 11.34 9.46
N ASP A 93 -11.00 10.17 8.82
CA ASP A 93 -9.85 9.39 8.40
C ASP A 93 -9.97 9.06 6.91
N ASN A 94 -8.97 9.46 6.13
CA ASN A 94 -8.93 9.19 4.71
C ASN A 94 -8.34 7.80 4.38
N GLY A 95 -7.93 7.04 5.39
CA GLY A 95 -7.37 5.71 5.23
C GLY A 95 -5.98 5.70 4.60
N GLY A 96 -5.31 6.85 4.55
CA GLY A 96 -3.97 7.02 3.99
C GLY A 96 -3.94 7.33 2.49
N ARG A 97 -5.05 7.78 1.89
CA ARG A 97 -5.11 8.20 0.49
C ARG A 97 -5.96 9.45 0.27
#